data_AF-A0AAW0F3E4-F1
#
_entry.id   AF-A0AAW0F3E4-F1
#
_cell.length_a   1.000
_cell.length_b   1.000
_cell.length_c   1.000
_cell.angle_alpha   90.00
_cell.angle_beta   90.00
_cell.angle_gamma   90.00
#
_symmetry.space_group_name_H-M   'P 1'
#
loop_
_entity.id
_entity.type
_entity.pdbx_description
1 polymer ?
#
loop_
_entity_poly.entity_id
_entity_poly.type
_entity_poly.pdbx_seq_one_letter_code
_entity_poly.pdbx_strand_id
1 'polypeptide(L)'
;MASNLDTAAATARDRTTVKGHFIQLCETYTTEVLQTTLASTAAPLNAQIRALIAELEQLWHHLSAVGAFSSNDELDDYSTTALEMLWTPYMVADLYQRIQGPMKPNVDHRARNGGAAQPQHSGSSGGAVGSAEERMRGEDVLVHSERGSGSAAAAAAADAGTTAARPVASDVARTHREEELESMTRQVALARSHAWLMVFFEWMQNATLVDEATVDKYSVHRPEQRTQRIELSRTIASLRATWKAEEDRVGYMRAKRRRMLELMADEGEAVEEAGGEEEEALRERALARLRWSIYEGCHQLQLSSRELSMLEALNPEQRAAISKQYQDTMDAVRRGELSLGRHTYTILPGGMMAAGTLEQPQQVRASDIAQSGGVTAPTVAAVATAAPTTSVAFSGRHNAQLYRQQVRNELMMERNAPTMTLQEFAELEMAEIQRQMDEAQAMQQRQAEEDERLGADGVEERQRHKDSAWDNWKDDHPAYGLTNKGNYS
;
A
#
# COMPACT_ATOMS: atom_id res chain seq x y z
N MET A 1 -14.63 -5.58 29.41
CA MET A 1 -15.52 -6.18 28.38
C MET A 1 -16.41 -5.14 27.70
N ALA A 2 -16.95 -4.13 28.40
CA ALA A 2 -17.68 -3.01 27.77
C ALA A 2 -16.81 -2.21 26.78
N SER A 3 -15.53 -1.96 27.10
CA SER A 3 -14.61 -1.22 26.23
C SER A 3 -14.34 -1.86 24.85
N ASN A 4 -14.48 -3.20 24.70
CA ASN A 4 -14.23 -3.87 23.42
C ASN A 4 -15.41 -3.76 22.44
N LEU A 5 -16.64 -3.56 22.96
CA LEU A 5 -17.83 -3.42 22.11
C LEU A 5 -17.89 -2.04 21.45
N ASP A 6 -17.46 -0.99 22.16
CA ASP A 6 -17.42 0.36 21.62
C ASP A 6 -16.36 0.51 20.50
N THR A 7 -15.20 -0.14 20.64
CA THR A 7 -14.17 -0.15 19.59
C THR A 7 -14.66 -0.82 18.30
N ALA A 8 -15.45 -1.89 18.40
CA ALA A 8 -16.02 -2.59 17.24
C ALA A 8 -17.08 -1.74 16.52
N ALA A 9 -17.90 -1.00 17.27
CA ALA A 9 -18.90 -0.10 16.70
C ALA A 9 -18.24 1.14 16.06
N ALA A 10 -17.20 1.70 16.69
CA ALA A 10 -16.42 2.82 16.15
C ALA A 10 -15.71 2.43 14.84
N THR A 11 -15.02 1.29 14.82
CA THR A 11 -14.37 0.77 13.60
C THR A 11 -15.35 0.48 12.46
N ALA A 12 -16.58 0.04 12.78
CA ALA A 12 -17.62 -0.14 11.77
C ALA A 12 -18.12 1.19 11.18
N ARG A 13 -18.18 2.26 11.98
CA ARG A 13 -18.53 3.61 11.49
C ARG A 13 -17.42 4.22 10.64
N ASP A 14 -16.16 4.08 11.05
CA ASP A 14 -15.03 4.64 10.30
C ASP A 14 -14.94 4.05 8.89
N ARG A 15 -15.28 2.76 8.72
CA ARG A 15 -15.37 2.11 7.40
C ARG A 15 -16.37 2.73 6.43
N THR A 16 -17.31 3.53 6.92
CA THR A 16 -18.27 4.24 6.05
C THR A 16 -17.70 5.53 5.48
N THR A 17 -16.58 6.04 6.03
CA THR A 17 -15.91 7.26 5.56
C THR A 17 -14.88 6.94 4.49
N VAL A 18 -14.60 7.91 3.61
CA VAL A 18 -13.57 7.74 2.56
C VAL A 18 -12.20 7.62 3.21
N LYS A 19 -11.96 8.45 4.23
CA LYS A 19 -10.78 8.38 5.08
C LYS A 19 -10.60 7.00 5.73
N GLY A 20 -11.62 6.50 6.41
CA GLY A 20 -11.52 5.20 7.09
C GLY A 20 -11.35 4.04 6.12
N HIS A 21 -12.00 4.09 4.95
CA HIS A 21 -11.76 3.12 3.88
C HIS A 21 -10.30 3.17 3.39
N PHE A 22 -9.76 4.36 3.11
CA PHE A 22 -8.36 4.52 2.71
C PHE A 22 -7.36 4.04 3.78
N ILE A 23 -7.61 4.36 5.07
CA ILE A 23 -6.78 3.89 6.19
C ILE A 23 -6.77 2.36 6.23
N GLN A 24 -7.94 1.72 6.10
CA GLN A 24 -8.04 0.26 6.05
C GLN A 24 -7.22 -0.32 4.88
N LEU A 25 -7.32 0.26 3.68
CA LEU A 25 -6.54 -0.18 2.52
C LEU A 25 -5.03 -0.04 2.77
N CYS A 26 -4.59 1.05 3.42
CA CYS A 26 -3.18 1.25 3.79
C CYS A 26 -2.69 0.23 4.83
N GLU A 27 -3.53 -0.10 5.82
CA GLU A 27 -3.21 -1.11 6.83
C GLU A 27 -3.09 -2.50 6.20
N THR A 28 -4.04 -2.88 5.35
CA THR A 28 -3.99 -4.12 4.57
C THR A 28 -2.75 -4.17 3.67
N TYR A 29 -2.45 -3.10 2.94
CA TYR A 29 -1.22 -2.98 2.15
C TYR A 29 0.04 -3.22 3.00
N THR A 30 0.14 -2.56 4.14
CA THR A 30 1.33 -2.61 4.98
C THR A 30 1.50 -3.97 5.67
N THR A 31 0.44 -4.47 6.30
CA THR A 31 0.50 -5.69 7.13
C THR A 31 0.47 -6.97 6.29
N GLU A 32 -0.40 -7.03 5.28
CA GLU A 32 -0.64 -8.27 4.52
C GLU A 32 0.22 -8.39 3.26
N VAL A 33 0.71 -7.28 2.72
CA VAL A 33 1.54 -7.27 1.50
C VAL A 33 3.00 -6.93 1.79
N LEU A 34 3.28 -5.83 2.50
CA LEU A 34 4.67 -5.41 2.77
C LEU A 34 5.36 -6.25 3.86
N GLN A 35 4.63 -6.59 4.93
CA GLN A 35 5.16 -7.35 6.08
C GLN A 35 4.86 -8.85 6.01
N THR A 36 4.39 -9.33 4.86
CA THR A 36 4.02 -10.73 4.68
C THR A 36 5.21 -11.67 4.78
N THR A 37 4.99 -12.83 5.41
CA THR A 37 5.94 -13.95 5.41
C THR A 37 5.66 -14.95 4.29
N LEU A 38 4.57 -14.75 3.54
CA LEU A 38 4.19 -15.60 2.42
C LEU A 38 5.15 -15.42 1.24
N ALA A 39 5.41 -16.50 0.51
CA ALA A 39 6.16 -16.41 -0.73
C ALA A 39 5.40 -15.55 -1.77
N SER A 40 6.13 -14.83 -2.62
CA SER A 40 5.53 -14.01 -3.70
C SER A 40 4.69 -14.82 -4.70
N THR A 41 4.94 -16.13 -4.81
CA THR A 41 4.17 -17.07 -5.65
C THR A 41 2.98 -17.69 -4.92
N ALA A 42 2.73 -17.35 -3.65
CA ALA A 42 1.61 -17.91 -2.90
C ALA A 42 0.29 -17.40 -3.49
N ALA A 43 -0.61 -18.33 -3.83
CA ALA A 43 -1.95 -18.02 -4.30
C ALA A 43 -2.74 -17.07 -3.38
N PRO A 44 -2.77 -17.24 -2.03
CA PRO A 44 -3.51 -16.32 -1.17
C PRO A 44 -2.98 -14.89 -1.20
N LEU A 45 -1.65 -14.70 -1.24
CA LEU A 45 -1.04 -13.37 -1.35
C LEU A 45 -1.39 -12.72 -2.69
N ASN A 46 -1.33 -13.46 -3.79
CA ASN A 46 -1.69 -12.95 -5.11
C ASN A 46 -3.17 -12.58 -5.20
N ALA A 47 -4.07 -13.37 -4.61
CA ALA A 47 -5.49 -13.02 -4.52
C ALA A 47 -5.70 -11.71 -3.73
N GLN A 48 -5.00 -11.54 -2.61
CA GLN A 48 -5.05 -10.34 -1.79
C GLN A 48 -4.54 -9.10 -2.54
N ILE A 49 -3.41 -9.22 -3.25
CA ILE A 49 -2.86 -8.14 -4.08
C ILE A 49 -3.87 -7.70 -5.15
N ARG A 50 -4.52 -8.64 -5.84
CA ARG A 50 -5.52 -8.34 -6.89
C ARG A 50 -6.76 -7.64 -6.32
N ALA A 51 -7.26 -8.10 -5.18
CA ALA A 51 -8.38 -7.45 -4.50
C ALA A 51 -8.03 -6.01 -4.11
N LEU A 52 -6.84 -5.80 -3.53
CA LEU A 52 -6.38 -4.49 -3.09
C LEU A 52 -6.17 -3.52 -4.26
N ILE A 53 -5.65 -4.00 -5.39
CA ILE A 53 -5.56 -3.20 -6.64
C ILE A 53 -6.95 -2.73 -7.06
N ALA A 54 -7.92 -3.63 -7.14
CA ALA A 54 -9.27 -3.28 -7.58
C ALA A 54 -9.91 -2.21 -6.67
N GLU A 55 -9.76 -2.35 -5.35
CA GLU A 55 -10.31 -1.42 -4.36
C GLU A 55 -9.60 -0.05 -4.39
N LEU A 56 -8.28 -0.01 -4.54
CA LEU A 56 -7.51 1.23 -4.64
C LEU A 56 -7.76 1.98 -5.95
N GLU A 57 -7.85 1.27 -7.07
CA GLU A 57 -8.20 1.89 -8.37
C GLU A 57 -9.61 2.46 -8.32
N GLN A 58 -10.58 1.75 -7.71
CA GLN A 58 -11.92 2.27 -7.52
C GLN A 58 -11.95 3.52 -6.62
N LEU A 59 -11.20 3.49 -5.51
CA LEU A 59 -11.05 4.67 -4.63
C LEU A 59 -10.48 5.86 -5.42
N TRP A 60 -9.43 5.67 -6.20
CA TRP A 60 -8.81 6.74 -6.98
C TRP A 60 -9.77 7.33 -8.03
N HIS A 61 -10.52 6.48 -8.73
CA HIS A 61 -11.54 6.95 -9.68
C HIS A 61 -12.65 7.75 -8.99
N HIS A 62 -13.06 7.33 -7.78
CA HIS A 62 -14.03 8.06 -6.98
C HIS A 62 -13.50 9.44 -6.54
N LEU A 63 -12.27 9.51 -6.04
CA LEU A 63 -11.62 10.77 -5.66
C LEU A 63 -11.53 11.73 -6.86
N SER A 64 -11.12 11.20 -8.02
CA SER A 64 -11.03 11.96 -9.27
C SER A 64 -12.40 12.46 -9.74
N ALA A 65 -13.44 11.62 -9.67
CA ALA A 65 -14.80 11.97 -10.12
C ALA A 65 -15.49 13.00 -9.22
N VAL A 66 -15.06 13.12 -7.96
CA VAL A 66 -15.51 14.18 -7.05
C VAL A 66 -14.74 15.48 -7.29
N GLY A 67 -13.58 15.39 -7.95
CA GLY A 67 -12.66 16.51 -8.10
C GLY A 67 -11.89 16.80 -6.81
N ALA A 68 -11.63 15.78 -5.99
CA ALA A 68 -10.92 15.91 -4.71
C ALA A 68 -9.52 16.52 -4.85
N PHE A 69 -8.94 16.41 -6.05
CA PHE A 69 -7.67 17.00 -6.40
C PHE A 69 -7.83 17.81 -7.69
N SER A 70 -7.28 19.02 -7.71
CA SER A 70 -7.15 19.85 -8.90
C SER A 70 -5.66 20.07 -9.20
N SER A 71 -5.31 20.16 -10.48
CA SER A 71 -3.95 20.49 -10.92
C SER A 71 -3.54 21.92 -10.58
N ASN A 72 -4.50 22.76 -10.18
CA ASN A 72 -4.27 24.15 -9.78
C ASN A 72 -4.17 24.33 -8.25
N ASP A 73 -4.31 23.26 -7.47
CA ASP A 73 -4.21 23.34 -6.01
C ASP A 73 -2.73 23.42 -5.60
N GLU A 74 -2.42 24.30 -4.65
CA GLU A 74 -1.10 24.34 -4.02
C GLU A 74 -1.01 23.28 -2.92
N LEU A 75 0.21 22.96 -2.48
CA LEU A 75 0.42 21.95 -1.43
C LEU A 75 -0.38 22.26 -0.14
N ASP A 76 -0.55 23.54 0.16
CA ASP A 76 -1.24 24.05 1.35
C ASP A 76 -2.77 24.06 1.20
N ASP A 77 -3.30 23.92 -0.02
CA ASP A 77 -4.75 23.75 -0.23
C ASP A 77 -5.22 22.33 0.15
N TYR A 78 -4.32 21.35 0.18
CA TYR A 78 -4.66 19.98 0.55
C TYR A 78 -4.76 19.81 2.07
N SER A 79 -5.88 19.26 2.53
CA SER A 79 -5.99 18.75 3.91
C SER A 79 -4.99 17.63 4.16
N THR A 80 -4.61 17.41 5.42
CA THR A 80 -3.70 16.32 5.81
C THR A 80 -4.20 14.95 5.32
N THR A 81 -5.52 14.74 5.31
CA THR A 81 -6.12 13.50 4.80
C THR A 81 -6.02 13.40 3.28
N ALA A 82 -6.24 14.49 2.55
CA ALA A 82 -6.11 14.52 1.09
C ALA A 82 -4.66 14.24 0.66
N LEU A 83 -3.67 14.79 1.37
CA LEU A 83 -2.25 14.50 1.13
C LEU A 83 -1.92 13.02 1.27
N GLU A 84 -2.48 12.33 2.27
CA GLU A 84 -2.27 10.89 2.40
C GLU A 84 -2.86 10.11 1.22
N MET A 85 -4.02 10.52 0.71
CA MET A 85 -4.68 9.87 -0.44
C MET A 85 -3.94 10.08 -1.76
N LEU A 86 -3.08 11.10 -1.89
CA LEU A 86 -2.17 11.24 -3.04
C LEU A 86 -1.16 10.08 -3.15
N TRP A 87 -1.03 9.26 -2.10
CA TRP A 87 -0.20 8.05 -2.12
C TRP A 87 -0.86 6.87 -2.87
N THR A 88 -2.18 6.91 -3.12
CA THR A 88 -2.91 5.82 -3.75
C THR A 88 -2.32 5.37 -5.10
N PRO A 89 -2.00 6.25 -6.06
CA PRO A 89 -1.41 5.85 -7.35
C PRO A 89 -0.09 5.08 -7.20
N TYR A 90 0.75 5.48 -6.25
CA TYR A 90 2.00 4.76 -5.95
C TYR A 90 1.75 3.35 -5.41
N MET A 91 0.81 3.19 -4.46
CA MET A 91 0.48 1.86 -3.92
C MET A 91 -0.05 0.93 -5.02
N VAL A 92 -0.91 1.44 -5.91
CA VAL A 92 -1.41 0.68 -7.05
C VAL A 92 -0.25 0.23 -7.96
N ALA A 93 0.68 1.15 -8.27
CA ALA A 93 1.85 0.83 -9.08
C ALA A 93 2.74 -0.26 -8.43
N ASP A 94 3.02 -0.15 -7.13
CA ASP A 94 3.82 -1.13 -6.38
C ASP A 94 3.13 -2.50 -6.34
N LEU A 95 1.80 -2.54 -6.18
CA LEU A 95 1.04 -3.78 -6.20
C LEU A 95 1.10 -4.47 -7.58
N TYR A 96 0.99 -3.71 -8.67
CA TYR A 96 1.19 -4.27 -10.02
C TYR A 96 2.59 -4.86 -10.21
N GLN A 97 3.64 -4.29 -9.61
CA GLN A 97 5.00 -4.86 -9.65
C GLN A 97 5.14 -6.17 -8.89
N ARG A 98 4.18 -6.54 -8.04
CA ARG A 98 4.23 -7.79 -7.28
C ARG A 98 3.56 -8.94 -8.05
N ILE A 99 2.72 -8.65 -9.05
CA ILE A 99 2.03 -9.66 -9.87
C ILE A 99 3.03 -10.42 -10.74
N GLN A 100 3.16 -11.73 -10.51
CA GLN A 100 4.04 -12.61 -11.33
C GLN A 100 3.39 -13.07 -12.64
N GLY A 101 2.06 -12.94 -12.75
CA GLY A 101 1.25 -13.45 -13.86
C GLY A 101 1.06 -14.97 -13.81
N PRO A 102 0.18 -15.53 -14.67
CA PRO A 102 -0.02 -16.97 -14.74
C PRO A 102 1.29 -17.63 -15.19
N MET A 103 1.93 -18.36 -14.29
CA MET A 103 3.02 -19.25 -14.68
C MET A 103 2.42 -20.26 -15.65
N LYS A 104 2.89 -20.26 -16.91
CA LYS A 104 2.54 -21.33 -17.85
C LYS A 104 2.83 -22.63 -17.11
N PRO A 105 1.80 -23.48 -16.84
CA PRO A 105 2.05 -24.74 -16.18
C PRO A 105 3.13 -25.41 -17.02
N ASN A 106 4.25 -25.75 -16.40
CA ASN A 106 5.27 -26.55 -17.06
C ASN A 106 4.54 -27.83 -17.44
N VAL A 107 4.04 -27.90 -18.67
CA VAL A 107 3.39 -29.09 -19.20
C VAL A 107 4.49 -30.10 -19.20
N ASP A 108 4.52 -30.94 -18.16
CA ASP A 108 5.57 -31.91 -17.93
C ASP A 108 5.72 -32.74 -19.19
N HIS A 109 6.72 -32.40 -20.02
CA HIS A 109 7.07 -33.13 -21.23
C HIS A 109 7.48 -34.59 -20.92
N ARG A 110 7.51 -34.97 -19.63
CA ARG A 110 7.75 -36.33 -19.15
C ARG A 110 6.65 -37.34 -19.47
N ALA A 111 5.40 -36.92 -19.75
CA ALA A 111 4.32 -37.88 -20.00
C ALA A 111 4.30 -38.47 -21.42
N ARG A 112 5.13 -38.01 -22.36
CA ARG A 112 5.13 -38.49 -23.76
C ARG A 112 6.17 -39.57 -24.09
N ASN A 113 6.88 -40.10 -23.09
CA ASN A 113 7.86 -41.19 -23.27
C ASN A 113 7.38 -42.57 -22.79
N GLY A 114 6.07 -42.75 -22.59
CA GLY A 114 5.44 -44.07 -22.46
C GLY A 114 5.21 -44.64 -23.86
N GLY A 115 6.01 -45.65 -24.22
CA GLY A 115 6.08 -46.20 -25.57
C GLY A 115 4.73 -46.68 -26.15
N ALA A 116 4.46 -46.25 -27.38
CA ALA A 116 3.62 -46.97 -28.32
C ALA A 116 4.28 -46.89 -29.70
N ALA A 117 4.41 -48.05 -30.32
CA ALA A 117 5.12 -48.32 -31.55
C ALA A 117 4.80 -47.34 -32.69
N GLN A 118 5.83 -47.07 -33.49
CA GLN A 118 5.74 -46.43 -34.81
C GLN A 118 4.68 -47.12 -35.68
N PRO A 119 3.74 -46.38 -36.28
CA PRO A 119 3.29 -46.65 -37.63
C PRO A 119 4.05 -45.70 -38.58
N GLN A 120 4.83 -46.29 -39.48
CA GLN A 120 5.32 -45.62 -40.66
C GLN A 120 4.10 -45.14 -41.47
N HIS A 121 3.95 -43.85 -41.73
CA HIS A 121 3.29 -43.40 -42.95
C HIS A 121 3.83 -42.07 -43.47
N SER A 122 4.35 -42.19 -44.68
CA SER A 122 4.50 -41.20 -45.73
C SER A 122 3.33 -40.22 -45.85
N GLY A 123 3.68 -38.95 -46.07
CA GLY A 123 3.07 -38.17 -47.14
C GLY A 123 2.14 -37.02 -46.76
N SER A 124 2.38 -35.91 -47.45
CA SER A 124 1.46 -34.83 -47.81
C SER A 124 1.37 -33.61 -46.88
N SER A 125 2.17 -32.63 -47.29
CA SER A 125 1.89 -31.19 -47.34
C SER A 125 0.43 -30.74 -47.21
N GLY A 126 0.22 -29.73 -46.37
CA GLY A 126 -0.95 -28.85 -46.38
C GLY A 126 -0.65 -27.60 -45.55
N GLY A 127 -0.27 -26.52 -46.23
CA GLY A 127 0.00 -25.23 -45.61
C GLY A 127 -1.26 -24.57 -45.07
N ALA A 128 -1.16 -23.98 -43.88
CA ALA A 128 -2.16 -23.09 -43.33
C ALA A 128 -1.50 -21.74 -43.03
N VAL A 129 -1.91 -20.76 -43.81
CA VAL A 129 -1.54 -19.34 -43.74
C VAL A 129 -2.19 -18.76 -42.47
N GLY A 130 -1.38 -18.37 -41.48
CA GLY A 130 -1.81 -17.60 -40.32
C GLY A 130 -1.82 -16.11 -40.65
N SER A 131 -2.98 -15.48 -40.57
CA SER A 131 -3.27 -14.08 -40.89
C SER A 131 -2.59 -13.10 -39.92
N ALA A 132 -2.06 -12.02 -40.50
CA ALA A 132 -1.24 -10.99 -39.88
C ALA A 132 -2.04 -9.81 -39.27
N GLU A 133 -3.19 -10.06 -38.63
CA GLU A 133 -4.07 -8.98 -38.12
C GLU A 133 -4.12 -8.82 -36.60
N GLU A 134 -3.26 -9.51 -35.84
CA GLU A 134 -3.24 -9.42 -34.37
C GLU A 134 -2.04 -8.63 -33.83
N ARG A 135 -1.76 -7.47 -34.46
CA ARG A 135 -0.81 -6.47 -33.96
C ARG A 135 -1.40 -5.07 -34.14
N MET A 136 -1.31 -4.26 -33.08
CA MET A 136 -1.69 -2.84 -32.96
C MET A 136 -3.10 -2.58 -32.38
N ARG A 137 -3.27 -2.83 -31.08
CA ARG A 137 -4.18 -2.05 -30.21
C ARG A 137 -3.60 -2.01 -28.80
N GLY A 138 -2.94 -0.92 -28.47
CA GLY A 138 -2.31 -0.70 -27.17
C GLY A 138 -1.96 0.77 -26.96
N GLU A 139 -2.90 1.65 -27.29
CA GLU A 139 -2.83 3.10 -27.03
C GLU A 139 -4.25 3.63 -27.22
N ASP A 140 -5.09 3.60 -26.16
CA ASP A 140 -6.41 4.27 -26.10
C ASP A 140 -7.09 4.02 -24.73
N VAL A 141 -6.38 4.15 -23.60
CA VAL A 141 -6.99 3.92 -22.26
C VAL A 141 -6.99 5.13 -21.33
N LEU A 142 -6.31 6.25 -21.62
CA LEU A 142 -6.28 7.38 -20.66
C LEU A 142 -6.39 8.78 -21.29
N VAL A 143 -7.18 8.96 -22.36
CA VAL A 143 -7.51 10.31 -22.86
C VAL A 143 -9.02 10.41 -23.14
N HIS A 144 -9.85 10.50 -22.11
CA HIS A 144 -11.21 11.04 -22.20
C HIS A 144 -11.54 11.86 -20.95
N SER A 145 -10.97 13.07 -20.89
CA SER A 145 -11.62 14.20 -20.22
C SER A 145 -11.98 15.21 -21.32
N GLU A 146 -13.15 15.83 -21.21
CA GLU A 146 -13.71 16.85 -22.11
C GLU A 146 -14.48 16.37 -23.37
N ARG A 147 -15.69 15.82 -23.17
CA ARG A 147 -16.81 16.07 -24.11
C ARG A 147 -18.18 15.78 -23.50
N GLY A 148 -19.04 16.81 -23.48
CA GLY A 148 -20.49 16.62 -23.65
C GLY A 148 -21.37 16.81 -22.41
N SER A 149 -21.49 18.06 -21.96
CA SER A 149 -22.72 18.58 -21.37
C SER A 149 -23.87 18.52 -22.40
N GLY A 150 -24.97 17.83 -22.06
CA GLY A 150 -26.19 17.89 -22.86
C GLY A 150 -27.26 16.88 -22.42
N SER A 151 -28.47 17.40 -22.19
CA SER A 151 -29.76 16.69 -22.03
C SER A 151 -30.16 16.24 -20.62
N ALA A 152 -30.62 17.22 -19.84
CA ALA A 152 -31.67 17.02 -18.84
C ALA A 152 -33.05 17.13 -19.54
N ALA A 153 -33.80 16.03 -19.61
CA ALA A 153 -35.27 16.00 -19.66
C ALA A 153 -35.77 14.54 -19.77
N ALA A 154 -36.23 13.98 -18.65
CA ALA A 154 -37.36 13.05 -18.54
C ALA A 154 -37.34 12.39 -17.16
N ALA A 155 -37.97 13.05 -16.20
CA ALA A 155 -38.44 12.43 -14.97
C ALA A 155 -39.96 12.34 -15.05
N ALA A 156 -40.53 11.14 -14.94
CA ALA A 156 -41.78 10.87 -14.24
C ALA A 156 -42.17 9.37 -14.30
N ALA A 157 -42.61 8.88 -13.14
CA ALA A 157 -43.49 7.72 -12.89
C ALA A 157 -42.86 6.31 -12.74
N ALA A 158 -42.69 5.89 -11.48
CA ALA A 158 -43.06 4.59 -10.88
C ALA A 158 -42.42 4.56 -9.47
N ASP A 159 -43.12 4.85 -8.38
CA ASP A 159 -44.19 4.10 -7.68
C ASP A 159 -43.73 2.79 -7.01
N ALA A 160 -44.29 2.59 -5.82
CA ALA A 160 -43.66 2.00 -4.66
C ALA A 160 -43.71 0.46 -4.58
N GLY A 161 -42.72 -0.09 -3.86
CA GLY A 161 -42.72 -1.48 -3.39
C GLY A 161 -41.66 -2.35 -4.06
N THR A 162 -40.38 -2.14 -3.72
CA THR A 162 -39.32 -3.06 -4.14
C THR A 162 -38.44 -3.39 -2.93
N THR A 163 -38.65 -4.61 -2.42
CA THR A 163 -37.73 -5.35 -1.57
C THR A 163 -36.30 -5.18 -2.09
N ALA A 164 -35.39 -4.81 -1.20
CA ALA A 164 -34.00 -4.46 -1.47
C ALA A 164 -33.25 -5.54 -2.27
N ALA A 165 -33.37 -5.49 -3.59
CA ALA A 165 -32.51 -6.19 -4.52
C ALA A 165 -31.17 -5.43 -4.53
N ARG A 166 -30.20 -6.01 -3.81
CA ARG A 166 -28.78 -5.63 -3.83
C ARG A 166 -28.34 -5.39 -5.29
N PRO A 167 -27.54 -4.35 -5.59
CA PRO A 167 -27.15 -4.07 -6.97
C PRO A 167 -26.14 -5.12 -7.44
N VAL A 168 -26.65 -6.19 -8.05
CA VAL A 168 -25.88 -7.28 -8.69
C VAL A 168 -24.81 -6.72 -9.65
N ALA A 169 -25.03 -5.53 -10.20
CA ALA A 169 -24.09 -4.86 -11.11
C ALA A 169 -22.72 -4.54 -10.47
N SER A 170 -22.66 -4.19 -9.18
CA SER A 170 -21.37 -3.86 -8.53
C SER A 170 -20.52 -5.10 -8.29
N ASP A 171 -21.16 -6.21 -7.89
CA ASP A 171 -20.47 -7.47 -7.66
C ASP A 171 -19.94 -8.05 -9.00
N VAL A 172 -20.72 -7.93 -10.09
CA VAL A 172 -20.31 -8.37 -11.44
C VAL A 172 -19.12 -7.57 -12.01
N ALA A 173 -19.09 -6.24 -11.79
CA ALA A 173 -17.96 -5.43 -12.24
C ALA A 173 -16.67 -5.80 -11.51
N ARG A 174 -16.76 -6.14 -10.22
CA ARG A 174 -15.61 -6.57 -9.41
C ARG A 174 -15.09 -7.92 -9.87
N THR A 175 -15.97 -8.89 -10.12
CA THR A 175 -15.56 -10.22 -10.59
C THR A 175 -14.84 -10.17 -11.93
N HIS A 176 -15.32 -9.36 -12.88
CA HIS A 176 -14.64 -9.21 -14.18
C HIS A 176 -13.25 -8.59 -14.06
N ARG A 177 -13.07 -7.60 -13.17
CA ARG A 177 -11.74 -7.00 -12.93
C ARG A 177 -10.78 -7.99 -12.27
N GLU A 178 -11.27 -8.81 -11.34
CA GLU A 178 -10.48 -9.88 -10.72
C GLU A 178 -10.05 -10.94 -11.74
N GLU A 179 -10.93 -11.36 -12.66
CA GLU A 179 -10.61 -12.29 -13.76
C GLU A 179 -9.57 -11.71 -14.74
N GLU A 180 -9.68 -10.41 -15.06
CA GLU A 180 -8.69 -9.70 -15.87
C GLU A 180 -7.32 -9.66 -15.18
N LEU A 181 -7.30 -9.36 -13.88
CA LEU A 181 -6.08 -9.37 -13.07
C LEU A 181 -5.49 -10.79 -12.91
N GLU A 182 -6.33 -11.82 -12.93
CA GLU A 182 -5.89 -13.22 -12.84
C GLU A 182 -5.22 -13.73 -14.11
N SER A 183 -5.74 -13.33 -15.27
CA SER A 183 -5.16 -13.68 -16.57
C SER A 183 -4.00 -12.77 -17.00
N MET A 184 -3.70 -11.74 -16.21
CA MET A 184 -2.71 -10.72 -16.54
C MET A 184 -1.29 -11.28 -16.62
N THR A 185 -0.64 -11.09 -17.76
CA THR A 185 0.77 -11.45 -17.93
C THR A 185 1.69 -10.47 -17.17
N ARG A 186 2.88 -10.93 -16.79
CA ARG A 186 3.90 -10.09 -16.13
C ARG A 186 4.21 -8.81 -16.92
N GLN A 187 4.31 -8.90 -18.25
CA GLN A 187 4.58 -7.74 -19.10
C GLN A 187 3.48 -6.68 -19.01
N VAL A 188 2.21 -7.11 -19.04
CA VAL A 188 1.06 -6.20 -18.90
C VAL A 188 1.03 -5.59 -17.51
N ALA A 189 1.31 -6.37 -16.45
CA ALA A 189 1.37 -5.85 -15.08
C ALA A 189 2.45 -4.77 -14.92
N LEU A 190 3.65 -4.98 -15.48
CA LEU A 190 4.72 -3.98 -15.46
C LEU A 190 4.36 -2.72 -16.24
N ALA A 191 3.75 -2.85 -17.42
CA ALA A 191 3.28 -1.70 -18.20
C ALA A 191 2.20 -0.90 -17.45
N ARG A 192 1.27 -1.57 -16.75
CA ARG A 192 0.29 -0.90 -15.89
C ARG A 192 0.95 -0.21 -14.70
N SER A 193 1.94 -0.85 -14.07
CA SER A 193 2.71 -0.21 -13.00
C SER A 193 3.39 1.08 -13.48
N HIS A 194 4.01 1.06 -14.67
CA HIS A 194 4.58 2.27 -15.29
C HIS A 194 3.56 3.37 -15.46
N ALA A 195 2.40 3.06 -16.04
CA ALA A 195 1.33 4.04 -16.24
C ALA A 195 0.89 4.67 -14.91
N TRP A 196 0.72 3.86 -13.86
CA TRP A 196 0.37 4.35 -12.53
C TRP A 196 1.48 5.17 -11.85
N LEU A 197 2.76 4.83 -12.06
CA LEU A 197 3.88 5.67 -11.61
C LEU A 197 3.89 7.02 -12.32
N MET A 198 3.57 7.08 -13.61
CA MET A 198 3.48 8.35 -14.33
C MET A 198 2.36 9.23 -13.79
N VAL A 199 1.17 8.65 -13.52
CA VAL A 199 0.08 9.36 -12.84
C VAL A 199 0.54 9.87 -11.47
N PHE A 200 1.24 9.04 -10.69
CA PHE A 200 1.79 9.46 -9.40
C PHE A 200 2.74 10.65 -9.55
N PHE A 201 3.70 10.59 -10.47
CA PHE A 201 4.67 11.67 -10.68
C PHE A 201 4.01 12.97 -11.16
N GLU A 202 3.02 12.89 -12.04
CA GLU A 202 2.24 14.06 -12.48
C GLU A 202 1.61 14.78 -11.28
N TRP A 203 0.97 14.02 -10.37
CA TRP A 203 0.38 14.62 -9.15
C TRP A 203 1.43 15.16 -8.18
N MET A 204 2.59 14.51 -8.07
CA MET A 204 3.70 15.03 -7.24
C MET A 204 4.32 16.31 -7.82
N GLN A 205 4.34 16.45 -9.16
CA GLN A 205 4.76 17.68 -9.84
C GLN A 205 3.73 18.80 -9.65
N ASN A 206 2.44 18.51 -9.81
CA ASN A 206 1.35 19.46 -9.59
C ASN A 206 1.34 19.98 -8.14
N ALA A 207 1.57 19.10 -7.16
CA ALA A 207 1.71 19.47 -5.75
C ALA A 207 3.06 20.13 -5.41
N THR A 208 3.93 20.39 -6.38
CA THR A 208 5.27 20.98 -6.22
C THR A 208 6.21 20.21 -5.27
N LEU A 209 5.99 18.90 -5.11
CA LEU A 209 6.82 18.03 -4.27
C LEU A 209 8.08 17.54 -4.98
N VAL A 210 8.09 17.54 -6.31
CA VAL A 210 9.23 17.15 -7.13
C VAL A 210 9.25 17.93 -8.43
N ASP A 211 10.44 18.34 -8.86
CA ASP A 211 10.64 18.96 -10.16
C ASP A 211 10.64 17.89 -11.28
N GLU A 212 10.13 18.25 -12.46
CA GLU A 212 10.19 17.42 -13.67
C GLU A 212 11.62 16.93 -13.98
N ALA A 213 12.61 17.82 -13.86
CA ALA A 213 14.02 17.49 -14.06
C ALA A 213 14.54 16.41 -13.10
N THR A 214 14.01 16.34 -11.89
CA THR A 214 14.37 15.31 -10.90
C THR A 214 13.79 13.96 -11.30
N VAL A 215 12.53 13.94 -11.74
CA VAL A 215 11.88 12.72 -12.26
C VAL A 215 12.63 12.21 -13.50
N ASP A 216 12.97 13.08 -14.45
CA ASP A 216 13.73 12.70 -15.66
C ASP A 216 15.14 12.18 -15.34
N LYS A 217 15.82 12.81 -14.37
CA LYS A 217 17.16 12.38 -13.94
C LYS A 217 17.14 10.96 -13.38
N TYR A 218 16.14 10.61 -12.57
CA TYR A 218 16.13 9.35 -11.81
C TYR A 218 15.22 8.26 -12.38
N SER A 219 14.28 8.56 -13.27
CA SER A 219 13.37 7.57 -13.87
C SER A 219 14.05 6.64 -14.88
N VAL A 220 15.01 7.16 -15.66
CA VAL A 220 15.65 6.44 -16.77
C VAL A 220 16.89 5.68 -16.31
N HIS A 221 16.90 4.36 -16.49
CA HIS A 221 18.08 3.56 -16.20
C HIS A 221 19.19 3.80 -17.24
N ARG A 222 20.32 4.34 -16.79
CA ARG A 222 21.53 4.52 -17.62
C ARG A 222 22.70 3.72 -17.05
N PRO A 223 23.23 2.69 -17.74
CA PRO A 223 24.27 1.81 -17.19
C PRO A 223 25.56 2.56 -16.82
N GLU A 224 25.94 3.56 -17.62
CA GLU A 224 27.13 4.39 -17.45
C GLU A 224 27.07 5.32 -16.24
N GLN A 225 25.87 5.64 -15.73
CA GLN A 225 25.67 6.61 -14.65
C GLN A 225 25.66 5.95 -13.27
N ARG A 226 26.74 5.23 -12.92
CA ARG A 226 26.86 4.57 -11.61
C ARG A 226 26.71 5.56 -10.44
N THR A 227 27.27 6.75 -10.57
CA THR A 227 27.24 7.80 -9.53
C THR A 227 25.80 8.19 -9.18
N GLN A 228 24.93 8.36 -10.19
CA GLN A 228 23.53 8.71 -9.98
C GLN A 228 22.74 7.60 -9.28
N ARG A 229 23.04 6.32 -9.55
CA ARG A 229 22.41 5.21 -8.83
C ARG A 229 22.82 5.15 -7.36
N ILE A 230 24.08 5.46 -7.07
CA ILE A 230 24.56 5.55 -5.68
C ILE A 230 23.91 6.73 -4.97
N GLU A 231 23.80 7.88 -5.64
CA GLU A 231 23.08 9.05 -5.14
C GLU A 231 21.62 8.71 -4.84
N LEU A 232 20.88 8.14 -5.81
CA LEU A 232 19.49 7.71 -5.65
C LEU A 232 19.32 6.75 -4.47
N SER A 233 20.17 5.72 -4.37
CA SER A 233 20.11 4.75 -3.25
C SER A 233 20.37 5.41 -1.89
N ARG A 234 21.30 6.37 -1.80
CA ARG A 234 21.55 7.14 -0.57
C ARG A 234 20.36 8.04 -0.22
N THR A 235 19.79 8.71 -1.20
CA THR A 235 18.61 9.56 -1.03
C THR A 235 17.42 8.75 -0.54
N ILE A 236 17.16 7.58 -1.14
CA ILE A 236 16.10 6.65 -0.68
C ILE A 236 16.33 6.24 0.77
N ALA A 237 17.56 5.84 1.13
CA ALA A 237 17.87 5.43 2.50
C ALA A 237 17.69 6.58 3.51
N SER A 238 18.11 7.80 3.14
CA SER A 238 17.94 9.00 3.96
C SER A 238 16.46 9.34 4.15
N LEU A 239 15.68 9.38 3.06
CA LEU A 239 14.25 9.70 3.10
C LEU A 239 13.43 8.63 3.83
N ARG A 240 13.86 7.36 3.75
CA ARG A 240 13.25 6.29 4.53
C ARG A 240 13.50 6.46 6.02
N ALA A 241 14.68 6.94 6.41
CA ALA A 241 14.98 7.24 7.81
C ALA A 241 14.14 8.43 8.30
N THR A 242 13.97 9.49 7.50
CA THR A 242 13.10 10.63 7.86
C THR A 242 11.62 10.25 7.88
N TRP A 243 11.16 9.38 6.98
CA TRP A 243 9.78 8.89 7.04
C TRP A 243 9.55 8.07 8.32
N LYS A 244 10.47 7.15 8.65
CA LYS A 244 10.38 6.39 9.89
C LYS A 244 10.39 7.30 11.12
N ALA A 245 11.20 8.35 11.10
CA ALA A 245 11.25 9.36 12.14
C ALA A 245 9.87 10.00 12.42
N GLU A 246 9.22 10.50 11.37
CA GLU A 246 7.89 11.11 11.50
C GLU A 246 6.81 10.07 11.86
N GLU A 247 6.95 8.83 11.43
CA GLU A 247 6.05 7.74 11.83
C GLU A 247 6.16 7.42 13.33
N ASP A 248 7.38 7.32 13.86
CA ASP A 248 7.66 7.14 15.28
C ASP A 248 7.14 8.35 16.10
N ARG A 249 7.29 9.58 15.58
CA ARG A 249 6.75 10.81 16.19
C ARG A 249 5.23 10.79 16.30
N VAL A 250 4.52 10.45 15.23
CA VAL A 250 3.05 10.28 15.26
C VAL A 250 2.64 9.17 16.22
N GLY A 251 3.39 8.06 16.25
CA GLY A 251 3.17 6.97 17.22
C GLY A 251 3.29 7.44 18.67
N TYR A 252 4.33 8.22 18.97
CA TYR A 252 4.53 8.84 20.28
C TYR A 252 3.38 9.78 20.65
N MET A 253 2.96 10.68 19.75
CA MET A 253 1.86 11.62 20.02
C MET A 253 0.53 10.91 20.30
N ARG A 254 0.24 9.81 19.58
CA ARG A 254 -0.95 8.99 19.84
C ARG A 254 -0.87 8.24 21.18
N ALA A 255 0.30 7.72 21.54
CA ALA A 255 0.52 7.07 22.83
C ALA A 255 0.38 8.07 23.99
N LYS A 256 0.97 9.27 23.84
CA LYS A 256 0.82 10.42 24.75
C LYS A 256 -0.66 10.79 24.89
N ARG A 257 -1.35 10.97 23.74
CA ARG A 257 -2.80 10.94 23.50
C ARG A 257 -3.56 10.10 24.52
N ARG A 258 -3.43 8.80 24.29
CA ARG A 258 -4.11 7.74 25.04
C ARG A 258 -3.78 7.81 26.53
N ARG A 259 -2.52 8.02 26.88
CA ARG A 259 -2.09 8.06 28.28
C ARG A 259 -2.68 9.25 29.03
N MET A 260 -2.71 10.43 28.41
CA MET A 260 -3.34 11.61 29.01
C MET A 260 -4.84 11.38 29.22
N LEU A 261 -5.52 10.77 28.26
CA LEU A 261 -6.94 10.41 28.40
C LEU A 261 -7.18 9.42 29.56
N GLU A 262 -6.30 8.43 29.74
CA GLU A 262 -6.38 7.48 30.86
C GLU A 262 -6.22 8.19 32.21
N LEU A 263 -5.19 9.05 32.35
CA LEU A 263 -4.94 9.79 33.59
C LEU A 263 -6.07 10.76 33.95
N MET A 264 -6.70 11.37 32.94
CA MET A 264 -7.76 12.36 33.13
C MET A 264 -9.12 11.70 33.36
N ALA A 265 -9.37 10.53 32.76
CA ALA A 265 -10.55 9.73 33.04
C ALA A 265 -10.60 9.26 34.51
N ASP A 266 -9.44 8.98 35.12
CA ASP A 266 -9.33 8.64 36.54
C ASP A 266 -9.70 9.81 37.47
N GLU A 267 -9.60 11.05 36.99
CA GLU A 267 -9.81 12.28 37.76
C GLU A 267 -11.13 13.00 37.45
N GLY A 268 -11.87 12.54 36.43
CA GLY A 268 -13.07 13.21 35.95
C GLY A 268 -12.78 14.61 35.40
N GLU A 269 -11.61 14.82 34.79
CA GLU A 269 -11.26 16.08 34.13
C GLU A 269 -11.43 15.95 32.60
N ALA A 270 -12.00 16.98 31.96
CA ALA A 270 -12.13 17.01 30.50
C ALA A 270 -10.78 17.38 29.89
N VAL A 271 -10.30 16.57 28.95
CA VAL A 271 -9.07 16.87 28.22
C VAL A 271 -9.34 17.95 27.19
N GLU A 272 -8.68 19.10 27.32
CA GLU A 272 -8.62 20.09 26.24
C GLU A 272 -7.91 19.47 25.04
N GLU A 273 -8.62 19.33 23.91
CA GLU A 273 -8.06 18.84 22.66
C GLU A 273 -7.12 19.88 22.04
N ALA A 274 -5.86 19.87 22.46
CA ALA A 274 -4.78 20.50 21.69
C ALA A 274 -4.49 19.67 20.43
N GLY A 275 -5.44 19.66 19.48
CA GLY A 275 -5.38 18.83 18.26
C GLY A 275 -4.36 19.28 17.21
N GLY A 276 -3.85 20.51 17.30
CA GLY A 276 -2.98 21.11 16.29
C GLY A 276 -1.64 20.40 16.10
N GLU A 277 -0.96 20.02 17.19
CA GLU A 277 0.36 19.37 17.11
C GLU A 277 0.27 17.96 16.49
N GLU A 278 -0.82 17.23 16.75
CA GLU A 278 -1.04 15.90 16.16
C GLU A 278 -1.33 16.03 14.66
N GLU A 279 -2.12 17.02 14.25
CA GLU A 279 -2.41 17.28 12.84
C GLU A 279 -1.15 17.66 12.04
N GLU A 280 -0.30 18.52 12.60
CA GLU A 280 0.98 18.89 11.98
C GLU A 280 1.90 17.67 11.82
N ALA A 281 2.03 16.84 12.87
CA ALA A 281 2.83 15.62 12.80
C ALA A 281 2.29 14.62 11.75
N LEU A 282 0.97 14.51 11.63
CA LEU A 282 0.33 13.68 10.59
C LEU A 282 0.63 14.21 9.19
N ARG A 283 0.60 15.54 9.00
CA ARG A 283 0.94 16.22 7.74
C ARG A 283 2.41 15.99 7.37
N GLU A 284 3.33 16.19 8.31
CA GLU A 284 4.77 15.96 8.12
C GLU A 284 5.06 14.50 7.75
N ARG A 285 4.42 13.55 8.44
CA ARG A 285 4.50 12.12 8.12
C ARG A 285 4.02 11.83 6.69
N ALA A 286 2.89 12.39 6.27
CA ALA A 286 2.36 12.21 4.93
C ALA A 286 3.33 12.73 3.86
N LEU A 287 3.88 13.94 4.06
CA LEU A 287 4.87 14.54 3.16
C LEU A 287 6.17 13.73 3.11
N ALA A 288 6.67 13.25 4.25
CA ALA A 288 7.87 12.42 4.31
C ALA A 288 7.66 11.10 3.53
N ARG A 289 6.48 10.49 3.65
CA ARG A 289 6.10 9.29 2.90
C ARG A 289 6.06 9.55 1.40
N LEU A 290 5.37 10.61 0.95
CA LEU A 290 5.30 10.97 -0.46
C LEU A 290 6.68 11.23 -1.06
N ARG A 291 7.53 12.00 -0.36
CA ARG A 291 8.93 12.25 -0.76
C ARG A 291 9.72 10.95 -0.92
N TRP A 292 9.64 10.04 0.04
CA TRP A 292 10.29 8.73 -0.09
C TRP A 292 9.75 7.95 -1.31
N SER A 293 8.43 7.90 -1.48
CA SER A 293 7.77 7.18 -2.59
C SER A 293 8.12 7.74 -3.97
N ILE A 294 8.41 9.04 -4.11
CA ILE A 294 8.90 9.63 -5.37
C ILE A 294 10.20 8.96 -5.82
N TYR A 295 11.19 8.89 -4.93
CA TYR A 295 12.50 8.33 -5.28
C TYR A 295 12.46 6.79 -5.38
N GLU A 296 11.68 6.12 -4.52
CA GLU A 296 11.47 4.68 -4.64
C GLU A 296 10.73 4.35 -5.95
N GLY A 297 9.73 5.15 -6.34
CA GLY A 297 9.04 5.00 -7.62
C GLY A 297 9.99 5.15 -8.81
N CYS A 298 10.93 6.11 -8.77
CA CYS A 298 11.96 6.24 -9.80
C CYS A 298 12.84 4.99 -9.89
N HIS A 299 13.28 4.46 -8.75
CA HIS A 299 14.06 3.23 -8.68
C HIS A 299 13.28 2.01 -9.22
N GLN A 300 12.01 1.89 -8.84
CA GLN A 300 11.11 0.86 -9.33
C GLN A 300 10.91 0.95 -10.85
N LEU A 301 10.79 2.17 -11.40
CA LEU A 301 10.67 2.41 -12.83
C LEU A 301 11.93 1.95 -13.58
N GLN A 302 13.12 2.21 -13.04
CA GLN A 302 14.39 1.72 -13.60
C GLN A 302 14.43 0.19 -13.66
N LEU A 303 14.02 -0.49 -12.58
CA LEU A 303 14.04 -1.96 -12.51
C LEU A 303 13.02 -2.59 -13.46
N SER A 304 11.78 -2.11 -13.42
CA SER A 304 10.69 -2.61 -14.24
C SER A 304 10.89 -2.32 -15.73
N SER A 305 11.49 -1.17 -16.11
CA SER A 305 11.85 -0.87 -17.50
C SER A 305 12.85 -1.87 -18.06
N ARG A 306 13.85 -2.28 -17.25
CA ARG A 306 14.83 -3.29 -17.66
C ARG A 306 14.21 -4.66 -17.75
N GLU A 307 13.36 -5.01 -16.79
CA GLU A 307 12.61 -6.26 -16.82
C GLU A 307 11.72 -6.35 -18.07
N LEU A 308 10.96 -5.29 -18.36
CA LEU A 308 10.11 -5.19 -19.55
C LEU A 308 10.94 -5.25 -20.84
N SER A 309 12.04 -4.52 -20.93
CA SER A 309 12.97 -4.61 -22.07
C SER A 309 13.53 -6.01 -22.27
N MET A 310 13.87 -6.74 -21.19
CA MET A 310 14.27 -8.15 -21.28
C MET A 310 13.13 -9.03 -21.78
N LEU A 311 11.92 -8.86 -21.22
CA LEU A 311 10.72 -9.59 -21.62
C LEU A 311 10.32 -9.31 -23.07
N GLU A 312 10.58 -8.12 -23.61
CA GLU A 312 10.31 -7.74 -24.99
C GLU A 312 11.38 -8.21 -25.97
N ALA A 313 12.66 -7.97 -25.63
CA ALA A 313 13.81 -8.38 -26.43
C ALA A 313 13.84 -9.89 -26.67
N LEU A 314 13.31 -10.65 -25.71
CA LEU A 314 13.02 -12.07 -25.83
C LEU A 314 11.86 -12.31 -26.81
N ASN A 315 12.11 -12.16 -28.13
CA ASN A 315 11.22 -12.63 -29.19
C ASN A 315 10.80 -14.07 -28.86
N PRO A 316 9.53 -14.49 -28.93
CA PRO A 316 9.11 -15.87 -28.63
C PRO A 316 9.98 -16.94 -29.32
N GLU A 317 10.45 -16.66 -30.54
CA GLU A 317 11.40 -17.51 -31.25
C GLU A 317 12.79 -17.55 -30.60
N GLN A 318 13.30 -16.42 -30.12
CA GLN A 318 14.57 -16.35 -29.39
C GLN A 318 14.45 -16.99 -28.00
N ARG A 319 13.29 -16.87 -27.34
CA ARG A 319 12.99 -17.63 -26.10
C ARG A 319 13.02 -19.13 -26.36
N ALA A 320 12.35 -19.59 -27.42
CA ALA A 320 12.37 -20.99 -27.82
C ALA A 320 13.79 -21.44 -28.20
N ALA A 321 14.57 -20.60 -28.89
CA ALA A 321 15.94 -20.90 -29.27
C ALA A 321 16.89 -20.99 -28.07
N ILE A 322 16.83 -20.04 -27.12
CA ILE A 322 17.64 -20.07 -25.89
C ILE A 322 17.25 -21.26 -25.02
N SER A 323 15.95 -21.52 -24.85
CA SER A 323 15.48 -22.70 -24.12
C SER A 323 15.93 -24.00 -24.79
N LYS A 324 15.87 -24.07 -26.12
CA LYS A 324 16.35 -25.22 -26.89
C LYS A 324 17.85 -25.40 -26.76
N GLN A 325 18.63 -24.32 -26.89
CA GLN A 325 20.08 -24.35 -26.70
C GLN A 325 20.45 -24.80 -25.30
N TYR A 326 19.78 -24.31 -24.27
CA TYR A 326 19.99 -24.77 -22.89
C TYR A 326 19.67 -26.26 -22.72
N GLN A 327 18.56 -26.73 -23.30
CA GLN A 327 18.17 -28.13 -23.27
C GLN A 327 19.18 -29.03 -24.02
N ASP A 328 19.61 -28.61 -25.21
CA ASP A 328 20.63 -29.30 -26.02
C ASP A 328 21.97 -29.36 -25.26
N THR A 329 22.33 -28.28 -24.55
CA THR A 329 23.53 -28.23 -23.71
C THR A 329 23.41 -29.20 -22.53
N MET A 330 22.26 -29.25 -21.87
CA MET A 330 22.00 -30.21 -20.77
C MET A 330 22.00 -31.66 -21.25
N ASP A 331 21.48 -31.93 -22.45
CA ASP A 331 21.49 -33.27 -23.04
C ASP A 331 22.88 -33.67 -23.53
N ALA A 332 23.67 -32.74 -24.07
CA ALA A 332 25.08 -32.96 -24.38
C ALA A 332 25.91 -33.26 -23.13
N VAL A 333 25.64 -32.58 -22.02
CA VAL A 333 26.25 -32.90 -20.70
C VAL A 333 25.86 -34.31 -20.26
N ARG A 334 24.58 -34.69 -20.37
CA ARG A 334 24.12 -36.05 -20.01
C ARG A 334 24.73 -37.15 -20.89
N ARG A 335 24.96 -36.85 -22.17
CA ARG A 335 25.67 -37.74 -23.09
C ARG A 335 27.19 -37.76 -22.86
N GLY A 336 27.72 -36.91 -21.96
CA GLY A 336 29.15 -36.79 -21.70
C GLY A 336 29.93 -36.05 -22.79
N GLU A 337 29.24 -35.38 -23.72
CA GLU A 337 29.82 -34.66 -24.86
C GLU A 337 30.31 -33.25 -24.47
N LEU A 338 29.62 -32.60 -23.51
CA LEU A 338 30.06 -31.33 -22.93
C LEU A 338 30.35 -31.49 -21.44
N SER A 339 31.58 -31.11 -21.05
CA SER A 339 31.93 -30.86 -19.65
C SER A 339 31.43 -29.47 -19.28
N LEU A 340 30.50 -29.34 -18.33
CA LEU A 340 30.18 -28.07 -17.68
C LEU A 340 31.49 -27.56 -17.04
N GLY A 341 32.17 -26.65 -17.74
CA GLY A 341 33.54 -26.30 -17.43
C GLY A 341 33.71 -25.87 -15.98
N ARG A 342 34.57 -26.58 -15.23
CA ARG A 342 35.33 -26.27 -13.99
C ARG A 342 34.75 -25.38 -12.87
N HIS A 343 33.55 -24.81 -12.99
CA HIS A 343 32.96 -23.84 -12.04
C HIS A 343 31.51 -24.16 -11.66
N THR A 344 31.00 -25.34 -12.00
CA THR A 344 29.78 -25.87 -11.38
C THR A 344 30.13 -26.56 -10.07
N TYR A 345 29.69 -25.97 -8.96
CA TYR A 345 29.75 -26.59 -7.64
C TYR A 345 28.63 -27.62 -7.53
N THR A 346 28.97 -28.86 -7.20
CA THR A 346 27.97 -29.88 -6.88
C THR A 346 27.72 -29.81 -5.38
N ILE A 347 26.49 -29.49 -4.98
CA ILE A 347 26.07 -29.56 -3.58
C ILE A 347 25.71 -31.01 -3.27
N LEU A 348 26.53 -31.66 -2.46
CA LEU A 348 26.32 -33.04 -2.05
C LEU A 348 25.25 -33.14 -0.93
N PRO A 349 24.56 -34.28 -0.80
CA PRO A 349 23.66 -34.53 0.34
C PRO A 349 24.43 -34.36 1.65
N GLY A 350 24.06 -33.36 2.45
CA GLY A 350 24.81 -32.91 3.64
C GLY A 350 25.35 -31.47 3.57
N GLY A 351 25.15 -30.75 2.45
CA GLY A 351 25.43 -29.31 2.34
C GLY A 351 26.88 -28.95 1.98
N MET A 352 27.71 -29.93 1.64
CA MET A 352 29.08 -29.67 1.18
C MET A 352 29.11 -29.31 -0.31
N MET A 353 29.82 -28.24 -0.67
CA MET A 353 30.06 -27.85 -2.06
C MET A 353 31.39 -28.43 -2.54
N ALA A 354 31.35 -29.28 -3.56
CA ALA A 354 32.55 -29.77 -4.23
C ALA A 354 32.72 -29.08 -5.59
N ALA A 355 33.89 -28.51 -5.84
CA ALA A 355 34.29 -28.03 -7.16
C ALA A 355 34.99 -29.17 -7.91
N GLY A 356 34.48 -29.51 -9.10
CA GLY A 356 35.03 -30.57 -9.95
C GLY A 356 34.04 -31.70 -10.25
N THR A 357 34.43 -32.58 -11.17
CA THR A 357 33.65 -33.75 -11.58
C THR A 357 33.73 -34.86 -10.53
N LEU A 358 32.72 -35.74 -10.50
CA LEU A 358 32.60 -36.83 -9.51
C LEU A 358 33.79 -37.80 -9.50
N GLU A 359 34.53 -37.88 -10.62
CA GLU A 359 35.72 -38.73 -10.79
C GLU A 359 37.05 -38.05 -10.40
N GLN A 360 37.08 -36.72 -10.23
CA GLN A 360 38.26 -35.96 -9.78
C GLN A 360 37.85 -34.78 -8.89
N PRO A 361 37.51 -35.03 -7.61
CA PRO A 361 37.20 -33.96 -6.68
C PRO A 361 38.47 -33.18 -6.34
N GLN A 362 38.47 -31.87 -6.61
CA GLN A 362 39.55 -30.99 -6.20
C GLN A 362 39.22 -30.42 -4.82
N GLN A 363 39.99 -30.82 -3.79
CA GLN A 363 39.77 -30.36 -2.42
C GLN A 363 40.06 -28.86 -2.30
N VAL A 364 39.01 -28.08 -2.02
CA VAL A 364 39.14 -26.67 -1.63
C VAL A 364 39.66 -26.64 -0.19
N ARG A 365 40.78 -25.94 0.04
CA ARG A 365 41.38 -25.82 1.38
C ARG A 365 40.51 -24.93 2.26
N ALA A 366 40.26 -25.38 3.48
CA ALA A 366 39.39 -24.73 4.47
C ALA A 366 39.91 -23.36 4.97
N SER A 367 41.10 -22.90 4.56
CA SER A 367 41.66 -21.61 4.95
C SER A 367 41.01 -20.40 4.29
N ASP A 368 40.24 -20.60 3.21
CA ASP A 368 39.77 -19.50 2.37
C ASP A 368 38.30 -19.11 2.66
N ILE A 369 37.64 -19.79 3.62
CA ILE A 369 36.22 -19.61 3.97
C ILE A 369 36.08 -19.30 5.46
N ALA A 370 36.76 -18.25 5.92
CA ALA A 370 36.64 -17.79 7.31
C ALA A 370 36.55 -16.26 7.38
N GLN A 371 35.54 -15.66 6.75
CA GLN A 371 35.13 -14.27 7.01
C GLN A 371 33.76 -13.97 6.39
N SER A 372 32.69 -14.50 7.00
CA SER A 372 31.34 -13.90 7.01
C SER A 372 30.38 -14.85 7.72
N GLY A 373 30.44 -14.85 9.06
CA GLY A 373 29.45 -15.51 9.90
C GLY A 373 28.43 -14.50 10.41
N GLY A 374 27.15 -14.74 10.10
CA GLY A 374 26.01 -14.11 10.76
C GLY A 374 25.72 -14.73 12.14
N VAL A 375 24.75 -14.12 12.85
CA VAL A 375 24.21 -14.62 14.12
C VAL A 375 22.69 -14.79 14.00
N THR A 376 22.20 -15.79 14.72
CA THR A 376 20.99 -16.60 14.55
C THR A 376 19.83 -16.32 15.54
N ALA A 377 18.60 -16.63 15.09
CA ALA A 377 17.49 -17.36 15.79
C ALA A 377 16.38 -16.56 16.52
N PRO A 378 15.21 -17.17 16.90
CA PRO A 378 14.42 -18.27 16.30
C PRO A 378 12.90 -17.96 16.13
N THR A 379 12.20 -18.90 15.50
CA THR A 379 10.75 -19.03 15.22
C THR A 379 9.85 -19.30 16.44
N VAL A 380 8.61 -18.75 16.42
CA VAL A 380 7.43 -19.33 17.10
C VAL A 380 6.22 -19.27 16.16
N ALA A 381 5.49 -20.38 16.08
CA ALA A 381 4.28 -20.57 15.27
C ALA A 381 3.01 -20.37 16.11
N ALA A 382 1.96 -19.76 15.54
CA ALA A 382 0.59 -19.94 16.02
C ALA A 382 -0.48 -19.53 14.99
N VAL A 383 -1.32 -20.53 14.65
CA VAL A 383 -2.80 -20.51 14.53
C VAL A 383 -3.47 -19.46 13.64
N ALA A 384 -3.94 -19.93 12.47
CA ALA A 384 -4.93 -19.25 11.64
C ALA A 384 -6.34 -19.72 12.01
N THR A 385 -7.20 -18.80 12.44
CA THR A 385 -8.65 -18.97 12.49
C THR A 385 -9.29 -18.02 11.49
N ALA A 386 -10.10 -18.60 10.61
CA ALA A 386 -10.85 -17.93 9.56
C ALA A 386 -11.87 -16.92 10.12
N ALA A 387 -11.92 -15.74 9.51
CA ALA A 387 -12.99 -14.75 9.72
C ALA A 387 -13.69 -14.45 8.38
N PRO A 388 -15.02 -14.24 8.39
CA PRO A 388 -15.80 -14.02 7.17
C PRO A 388 -15.73 -12.57 6.68
N THR A 389 -15.37 -12.41 5.41
CA THR A 389 -15.42 -11.15 4.65
C THR A 389 -16.86 -10.69 4.48
N THR A 390 -17.22 -9.54 5.07
CA THR A 390 -18.52 -8.89 4.91
C THR A 390 -18.43 -7.81 3.82
N SER A 391 -18.96 -8.13 2.63
CA SER A 391 -19.10 -7.22 1.50
C SER A 391 -20.37 -6.38 1.65
N VAL A 392 -20.20 -5.07 1.80
CA VAL A 392 -21.26 -4.05 1.83
C VAL A 392 -21.24 -3.27 0.51
N ALA A 393 -22.24 -3.50 -0.34
CA ALA A 393 -22.42 -2.82 -1.62
C ALA A 393 -23.49 -1.72 -1.51
N PHE A 394 -23.14 -0.49 -1.90
CA PHE A 394 -23.95 0.73 -1.80
C PHE A 394 -24.71 1.05 -3.12
N SER A 395 -25.98 1.49 -3.01
CA SER A 395 -26.93 1.72 -4.11
C SER A 395 -26.67 2.98 -4.97
N GLY A 396 -26.57 2.85 -6.30
CA GLY A 396 -25.74 3.69 -7.17
C GLY A 396 -26.27 4.99 -7.82
N ARG A 397 -27.25 5.73 -7.27
CA ARG A 397 -27.52 7.11 -7.78
C ARG A 397 -27.74 8.16 -6.71
N HIS A 398 -28.57 7.87 -5.70
CA HIS A 398 -28.71 8.77 -4.56
C HIS A 398 -27.46 8.74 -3.65
N ASN A 399 -26.80 7.58 -3.52
CA ASN A 399 -25.49 7.53 -2.86
C ASN A 399 -24.40 8.23 -3.65
N ALA A 400 -24.45 8.32 -4.98
CA ALA A 400 -23.40 9.03 -5.70
C ALA A 400 -23.41 10.53 -5.32
N GLN A 401 -24.57 11.09 -5.01
CA GLN A 401 -24.70 12.47 -4.51
C GLN A 401 -24.30 12.59 -3.04
N LEU A 402 -24.75 11.68 -2.17
CA LEU A 402 -24.38 11.68 -0.75
C LEU A 402 -22.87 11.42 -0.55
N TYR A 403 -22.31 10.48 -1.30
CA TYR A 403 -20.88 10.19 -1.32
C TYR A 403 -20.10 11.37 -1.88
N ARG A 404 -20.55 12.01 -2.97
CA ARG A 404 -19.93 13.27 -3.44
C ARG A 404 -19.96 14.35 -2.38
N GLN A 405 -21.08 14.52 -1.65
CA GLN A 405 -21.17 15.46 -0.54
C GLN A 405 -20.23 15.06 0.61
N GLN A 406 -20.16 13.80 0.98
CA GLN A 406 -19.27 13.32 2.04
C GLN A 406 -17.79 13.50 1.67
N VAL A 407 -17.37 13.06 0.48
CA VAL A 407 -16.01 13.27 -0.04
C VAL A 407 -15.70 14.76 -0.11
N ARG A 408 -16.65 15.57 -0.58
CA ARG A 408 -16.50 17.02 -0.61
C ARG A 408 -16.34 17.60 0.79
N ASN A 409 -17.16 17.20 1.76
CA ASN A 409 -17.09 17.71 3.13
C ASN A 409 -15.82 17.23 3.86
N GLU A 410 -15.34 16.02 3.57
CA GLU A 410 -14.12 15.45 4.16
C GLU A 410 -12.83 16.01 3.52
N LEU A 411 -12.83 16.25 2.21
CA LEU A 411 -11.61 16.61 1.46
C LEU A 411 -11.55 18.08 1.07
N MET A 412 -12.68 18.70 0.77
CA MET A 412 -12.77 20.13 0.53
C MET A 412 -13.27 20.80 1.80
N MET A 413 -12.40 21.55 2.48
CA MET A 413 -12.89 22.56 3.41
C MET A 413 -13.89 23.42 2.63
N GLU A 414 -15.17 23.42 3.03
CA GLU A 414 -16.20 24.19 2.33
C GLU A 414 -15.81 25.66 2.37
N ARG A 415 -15.17 26.16 1.31
CA ARG A 415 -14.79 27.58 1.19
C ARG A 415 -16.00 28.51 1.26
N ASN A 416 -17.23 28.00 1.07
CA ASN A 416 -18.50 28.71 1.21
C ASN A 416 -19.70 27.72 1.30
N ALA A 417 -19.96 27.13 2.47
CA ALA A 417 -21.28 26.55 2.74
C ALA A 417 -22.32 27.69 2.81
N PRO A 418 -23.61 27.48 2.47
CA PRO A 418 -24.67 28.38 2.88
C PRO A 418 -24.70 28.32 4.41
N THR A 419 -23.98 29.24 5.03
CA THR A 419 -23.95 29.38 6.47
C THR A 419 -25.40 29.52 6.90
N MET A 420 -25.85 28.59 7.73
CA MET A 420 -26.74 28.91 8.84
C MET A 420 -26.56 30.39 9.22
N THR A 421 -27.67 31.11 9.39
CA THR A 421 -27.56 32.56 9.62
C THR A 421 -26.57 32.82 10.76
N LEU A 422 -25.78 33.91 10.69
CA LEU A 422 -24.82 34.24 11.76
C LEU A 422 -25.47 34.21 13.16
N GLN A 423 -26.78 34.49 13.21
CA GLN A 423 -27.59 34.39 14.40
C GLN A 423 -27.83 32.94 14.86
N GLU A 424 -28.28 32.04 13.98
CA GLU A 424 -28.45 30.62 14.32
C GLU A 424 -27.11 29.96 14.69
N PHE A 425 -26.00 30.35 14.04
CA PHE A 425 -24.65 29.89 14.40
C PHE A 425 -24.27 30.35 15.80
N ALA A 426 -24.47 31.64 16.10
CA ALA A 426 -24.22 32.18 17.43
C ALA A 426 -25.11 31.54 18.51
N GLU A 427 -26.37 31.22 18.19
CA GLU A 427 -27.28 30.54 19.12
C GLU A 427 -26.84 29.10 19.40
N LEU A 428 -26.40 28.35 18.38
CA LEU A 428 -25.86 27.00 18.58
C LEU A 428 -24.52 27.01 19.32
N GLU A 429 -23.61 27.94 19.00
CA GLU A 429 -22.35 28.08 19.74
C GLU A 429 -22.60 28.46 21.20
N MET A 430 -23.45 29.44 21.48
CA MET A 430 -23.78 29.80 22.86
C MET A 430 -24.43 28.64 23.62
N ALA A 431 -25.28 27.84 22.97
CA ALA A 431 -25.89 26.67 23.60
C ALA A 431 -24.85 25.57 23.90
N GLU A 432 -23.92 25.30 22.99
CA GLU A 432 -22.85 24.32 23.22
C GLU A 432 -21.85 24.82 24.26
N ILE A 433 -21.46 26.10 24.21
CA ILE A 433 -20.61 26.74 25.24
C ILE A 433 -21.30 26.67 26.60
N GLN A 434 -22.61 26.92 26.67
CA GLN A 434 -23.36 26.81 27.92
C GLN A 434 -23.36 25.37 28.43
N ARG A 435 -23.57 24.38 27.56
CA ARG A 435 -23.52 22.97 27.95
C ARG A 435 -22.13 22.56 28.45
N GLN A 436 -21.08 22.99 27.77
CA GLN A 436 -19.70 22.76 28.19
C GLN A 436 -19.39 23.46 29.52
N MET A 437 -19.88 24.68 29.73
CA MET A 437 -19.75 25.38 31.01
C MET A 437 -20.48 24.64 32.13
N ASP A 438 -21.70 24.16 31.89
CA ASP A 438 -22.49 23.44 32.90
C ASP A 438 -21.84 22.09 33.24
N GLU A 439 -21.34 21.35 32.24
CA GLU A 439 -20.60 20.11 32.42
C GLU A 439 -19.28 20.34 33.16
N ALA A 440 -18.52 21.39 32.80
CA ALA A 440 -17.28 21.77 33.48
C ALA A 440 -17.53 22.23 34.92
N GLN A 441 -18.59 23.00 35.17
CA GLN A 441 -18.99 23.39 36.54
C GLN A 441 -19.40 22.17 37.37
N ALA A 442 -20.14 21.22 36.78
CA ALA A 442 -20.53 20.00 37.48
C ALA A 442 -19.31 19.13 37.81
N MET A 443 -18.32 19.04 36.92
CA MET A 443 -17.06 18.35 37.21
C MET A 443 -16.22 19.08 38.25
N GLN A 444 -16.10 20.41 38.18
CA GLN A 444 -15.44 21.20 39.22
C GLN A 444 -16.09 21.04 40.58
N GLN A 445 -17.43 20.99 40.66
CA GLN A 445 -18.13 20.75 41.92
C GLN A 445 -17.81 19.37 42.47
N ARG A 446 -17.82 18.32 41.64
CA ARG A 446 -17.45 16.96 42.06
C ARG A 446 -16.00 16.88 42.52
N GLN A 447 -15.07 17.51 41.80
CA GLN A 447 -13.67 17.59 42.20
C GLN A 447 -13.53 18.34 43.53
N ALA A 448 -14.19 19.48 43.70
CA ALA A 448 -14.16 20.23 44.95
C ALA A 448 -14.72 19.43 46.13
N GLU A 449 -15.81 18.68 45.94
CA GLU A 449 -16.37 17.77 46.94
C GLU A 449 -15.40 16.63 47.30
N GLU A 450 -14.70 16.06 46.32
CA GLU A 450 -13.67 15.04 46.56
C GLU A 450 -12.44 15.60 47.27
N ASP A 451 -11.99 16.78 46.87
CA ASP A 451 -10.85 17.48 47.47
C ASP A 451 -11.16 17.88 48.91
N GLU A 452 -12.37 18.37 49.18
CA GLU A 452 -12.84 18.62 50.54
C GLU A 452 -12.90 17.34 51.37
N ARG A 453 -13.29 16.20 50.75
CA ARG A 453 -13.32 14.89 51.42
C ARG A 453 -11.92 14.37 51.75
N LEU A 454 -10.94 14.62 50.88
CA LEU A 454 -9.55 14.15 51.03
C LEU A 454 -8.69 15.07 51.90
N GLY A 455 -9.04 16.36 51.96
CA GLY A 455 -8.23 17.38 52.61
C GLY A 455 -6.95 17.73 51.82
N ALA A 456 -6.24 18.76 52.27
CA ALA A 456 -5.06 19.28 51.58
C ALA A 456 -3.96 18.22 51.35
N ASP A 457 -3.71 17.37 52.36
CA ASP A 457 -2.70 16.31 52.26
C ASP A 457 -3.07 15.27 51.19
N GLY A 458 -4.35 14.93 51.05
CA GLY A 458 -4.82 13.97 50.06
C GLY A 458 -4.78 14.51 48.62
N VAL A 459 -4.99 15.81 48.43
CA VAL A 459 -4.82 16.47 47.12
C VAL A 459 -3.34 16.44 46.70
N GLU A 460 -2.42 16.74 47.62
CA GLU A 460 -0.99 16.66 47.32
C GLU A 460 -0.53 15.23 46.99
N GLU A 461 -1.01 14.22 47.72
CA GLU A 461 -0.67 12.82 47.46
C GLU A 461 -1.19 12.36 46.09
N ARG A 462 -2.42 12.76 45.71
CA ARG A 462 -3.00 12.50 44.39
C ARG A 462 -2.10 13.11 43.29
N GLN A 463 -1.69 14.37 43.45
CA GLN A 463 -0.82 15.04 42.49
C GLN A 463 0.55 14.36 42.38
N ARG A 464 1.17 13.94 43.50
CA ARG A 464 2.44 13.21 43.47
C ARG A 464 2.34 11.88 42.75
N HIS A 465 1.23 11.16 42.93
CA HIS A 465 0.98 9.91 42.20
C HIS A 465 0.85 10.16 40.70
N LYS A 466 0.17 11.25 40.29
CA LYS A 466 0.06 11.68 38.89
C LYS A 466 1.42 12.00 38.29
N ASP A 467 2.20 12.84 38.96
CA ASP A 467 3.53 13.25 38.51
C ASP A 467 4.47 12.03 38.39
N SER A 468 4.45 11.14 39.38
CA SER A 468 5.24 9.91 39.34
C SER A 468 4.78 8.93 38.25
N ALA A 469 3.47 8.77 38.03
CA ALA A 469 2.95 7.92 36.96
C ALA A 469 3.25 8.49 35.57
N TRP A 470 3.28 9.81 35.44
CA TRP A 470 3.66 10.51 34.22
C TRP A 470 5.15 10.39 33.93
N ASP A 471 6.00 10.56 34.93
CA ASP A 471 7.45 10.42 34.79
C ASP A 471 7.86 8.97 34.47
N ASN A 472 7.27 7.99 35.15
CA ASN A 472 7.47 6.57 34.82
C ASN A 472 7.07 6.27 33.36
N TRP A 473 5.97 6.86 32.88
CA TRP A 473 5.55 6.69 31.48
C TRP A 473 6.54 7.32 30.50
N LYS A 474 7.09 8.51 30.79
CA LYS A 474 8.13 9.14 29.94
C LYS A 474 9.41 8.32 29.88
N ASP A 475 9.79 7.68 30.98
CA ASP A 475 10.95 6.79 31.04
C ASP A 475 10.75 5.56 30.14
N ASP A 476 9.54 5.00 30.12
CA ASP A 476 9.17 3.88 29.24
C ASP A 476 8.94 4.30 27.77
N HIS A 477 8.60 5.58 27.54
CA HIS A 477 8.30 6.16 26.22
C HIS A 477 9.20 7.37 25.98
N PRO A 478 10.52 7.16 25.74
CA PRO A 478 11.45 8.24 25.54
C PRO A 478 10.96 9.14 24.40
N ALA A 479 10.97 10.45 24.64
CA ALA A 479 10.54 11.42 23.64
C ALA A 479 11.34 11.24 22.35
N TYR A 480 10.63 11.32 21.22
CA TYR A 480 11.22 11.17 19.90
C TYR A 480 12.42 12.12 19.73
N GLY A 481 13.59 11.58 19.34
CA GLY A 481 14.84 12.34 19.18
C GLY A 481 15.73 12.47 20.43
N LEU A 482 15.27 12.04 21.62
CA LEU A 482 16.17 11.90 22.77
C LEU A 482 16.83 10.52 22.75
N THR A 483 18.08 10.48 22.30
CA THR A 483 18.92 9.31 22.56
C THR A 483 19.19 9.21 24.08
N ASN A 484 19.33 8.00 24.63
CA ASN A 484 19.68 7.75 26.05
C ASN A 484 20.93 8.48 26.57
N LYS A 485 21.65 9.19 25.71
CA LYS A 485 22.82 10.01 26.05
C LYS A 485 22.49 11.47 26.34
N GLY A 486 21.22 11.88 26.34
CA GLY A 486 20.81 13.26 26.62
C GLY A 486 21.24 14.27 25.55
N ASN A 487 21.68 13.79 24.39
CA ASN A 487 22.00 14.65 23.25
C ASN A 487 20.79 14.71 22.33
N TYR A 488 20.27 15.93 22.14
CA TYR A 488 19.39 16.29 21.04
C TYR A 488 20.13 15.99 19.73
N SER A 489 19.58 15.10 18.90
CA SER A 489 20.10 14.80 17.55
C SER A 489 19.48 15.69 16.50
#